data_AF-A0A515KEU4-F1
#
_entry.id   AF-A0A515KEU4-F1
#
_cell.length_a   1.000
_cell.length_b   1.000
_cell.length_c   1.000
_cell.angle_alpha   90.00
_cell.angle_beta   90.00
_cell.angle_gamma   90.00
#
_symmetry.space_group_name_H-M   'P 1'
#
loop_
_entity.id
_entity.type
_entity.pdbx_description
1 polymer ?
#
loop_
_entity_poly.entity_id
_entity_poly.type
_entity_poly.pdbx_seq_one_letter_code
_entity_poly.pdbx_strand_id
1 'polypeptide(L)'
;MSSDDLSAPLGQTEPRKRRFRLPVSPPQAIAAVLGVVLLGFLGFAIFGNDPMGGEPVARIALKPPAPSEEKPPVEVKRGPAKAAEKAPEVGGQKTITIIDGSSGARRDVVVSSDGAENASEPAGSAAVPVMAGSNPKLLEKARYGMVPIAADGMKPVSAYAAGSDAERARAMKIPSIAIVIGGLGVGAAKTTEAIMKLPAAVTLAFTPYGSDPGKLVERARAQRHEVLLQVPMEPFDYPDNDPGPQTLLATASAEQNLDRLLWHMSRFQGYVGLANFMGARFVAADSAMQPVLRDAAKRGLAYFDDGTAPRSVGQAVAEGTAVPFARADLGIDTSPTSADIDKALARLESLARERGYAVGTASALPISIERIAAWAKTLESRGVMLVPLTTAMLKSKSS
;
A
#
# COMPACT_ATOMS: atom_id res chain seq x y z
N MET A 1 35.13 -56.52 51.04
CA MET A 1 33.84 -56.43 51.75
C MET A 1 34.08 -56.10 53.21
N SER A 2 34.05 -54.80 53.50
CA SER A 2 33.94 -54.22 54.84
C SER A 2 32.74 -53.26 54.78
N SER A 3 31.63 -53.72 55.36
CA SER A 3 30.41 -53.06 55.88
C SER A 3 29.65 -51.95 55.12
N ASP A 4 30.07 -51.47 53.93
CA ASP A 4 29.24 -50.55 53.10
C ASP A 4 28.96 -51.11 51.68
N ASP A 5 29.33 -52.37 51.47
CA ASP A 5 29.35 -53.07 50.17
C ASP A 5 28.08 -53.92 49.90
N LEU A 6 26.98 -53.67 50.63
CA LEU A 6 25.76 -54.50 50.60
C LEU A 6 24.47 -53.75 50.21
N SER A 7 24.56 -52.55 49.63
CA SER A 7 23.37 -51.79 49.21
C SER A 7 23.49 -51.01 47.90
N ALA A 8 24.36 -51.44 46.98
CA ALA A 8 24.38 -50.91 45.61
C ALA A 8 23.50 -51.77 44.68
N PRO A 9 22.44 -51.22 44.05
CA PRO A 9 21.69 -51.95 43.02
C PRO A 9 22.54 -52.18 41.76
N LEU A 10 22.51 -53.41 41.25
CA LEU A 10 23.15 -53.81 40.00
C LEU A 10 22.52 -53.06 38.81
N GLY A 11 23.39 -52.47 37.98
CA GLY A 11 23.04 -52.03 36.63
C GLY A 11 22.84 -50.53 36.49
N GLN A 12 23.95 -49.79 36.35
CA GLN A 12 24.07 -48.64 35.46
C GLN A 12 25.54 -48.23 35.37
N THR A 13 26.14 -48.51 34.21
CA THR A 13 27.48 -48.05 33.82
C THR A 13 27.40 -46.61 33.32
N GLU A 14 27.68 -45.64 34.18
CA GLU A 14 27.90 -44.24 33.78
C GLU A 14 29.41 -43.99 33.63
N PRO A 15 29.91 -43.60 32.44
CA PRO A 15 31.32 -43.33 32.23
C PRO A 15 31.70 -42.02 32.94
N ARG A 16 32.66 -42.11 33.87
CA ARG A 16 33.21 -40.99 34.62
C ARG A 16 33.87 -39.98 33.64
N LYS A 17 33.14 -38.94 33.23
CA LYS A 17 33.68 -37.86 32.39
C LYS A 17 34.87 -37.19 33.09
N ARG A 18 36.07 -37.46 32.60
CA ARG A 18 37.29 -36.68 32.92
C ARG A 18 37.03 -35.22 32.55
N ARG A 19 36.80 -34.37 33.56
CA ARG A 19 36.75 -32.92 33.37
C ARG A 19 38.17 -32.45 33.05
N PHE A 20 38.45 -32.17 31.78
CA PHE A 20 39.63 -31.41 31.38
C PHE A 20 39.53 -30.02 32.03
N ARG A 21 40.40 -29.74 33.00
CA ARG A 21 40.58 -28.39 33.54
C ARG A 21 41.59 -27.67 32.66
N LEU A 22 41.10 -26.72 31.86
CA LEU A 22 41.97 -25.77 31.16
C LEU A 22 42.64 -24.86 32.21
N PRO A 23 43.91 -24.46 32.04
CA PRO A 23 44.66 -23.66 33.01
C PRO A 23 44.22 -22.19 33.07
N VAL A 24 43.15 -21.81 32.37
CA VAL A 24 42.72 -20.43 32.19
C VAL A 24 41.30 -20.28 32.75
N SER A 25 41.10 -19.27 33.59
CA SER A 25 39.78 -19.01 34.17
C SER A 25 38.78 -18.53 33.10
N PRO A 26 37.48 -18.86 33.21
CA PRO A 26 36.45 -18.38 32.28
C PRO A 26 36.48 -16.86 31.98
N PRO A 27 36.69 -15.95 32.94
CA PRO A 27 36.77 -14.52 32.64
C PRO A 27 38.01 -14.14 31.81
N GLN A 28 39.14 -14.84 31.98
CA GLN A 28 40.34 -14.60 31.17
C GLN A 28 40.16 -15.06 29.72
N ALA A 29 39.44 -16.16 29.49
CA ALA A 29 39.11 -16.62 28.15
C ALA A 29 38.20 -15.61 27.42
N ILE A 30 37.20 -15.06 28.12
CA ILE A 30 36.30 -14.04 27.55
C ILE A 30 37.07 -12.74 27.23
N ALA A 31 37.93 -12.28 28.14
CA ALA A 31 38.75 -11.09 27.91
C ALA A 31 39.69 -11.26 26.70
N ALA A 32 40.29 -12.44 26.54
CA ALA A 32 41.14 -12.73 25.39
C ALA A 32 40.36 -12.71 24.06
N VAL A 33 39.15 -13.28 24.02
CA VAL A 33 38.30 -13.27 22.82
C VAL A 33 37.88 -11.84 22.47
N LEU A 34 37.45 -11.05 23.46
CA LEU A 34 37.10 -9.65 23.25
C LEU A 34 38.28 -8.82 22.75
N GLY A 35 39.49 -9.07 23.27
CA GLY A 35 40.71 -8.43 22.79
C GLY A 35 41.03 -8.74 21.33
N VAL A 36 40.85 -9.99 20.89
CA VAL A 36 41.05 -10.39 19.49
C VAL A 36 40.02 -9.74 18.55
N VAL A 37 38.76 -9.68 18.97
CA VAL A 37 37.70 -9.01 18.18
C VAL A 37 37.99 -7.51 18.05
N LEU A 38 38.41 -6.86 19.14
CA LEU A 38 38.75 -5.45 19.13
C LEU A 38 39.94 -5.16 18.21
N LEU A 39 40.99 -6.00 18.27
CA LEU A 39 42.15 -5.87 17.39
C LEU A 39 41.80 -6.11 15.92
N GLY A 40 40.91 -7.07 15.62
CA GLY A 40 40.41 -7.31 14.26
C GLY A 40 39.64 -6.12 13.72
N PHE A 41 38.77 -5.51 14.54
CA PHE A 41 38.05 -4.29 14.18
C PHE A 41 38.98 -3.10 13.98
N LEU A 42 39.96 -2.90 14.87
CA LEU A 42 40.94 -1.81 14.74
C LEU A 42 41.80 -1.98 13.48
N GLY A 43 42.20 -3.21 13.17
CA GLY A 43 42.91 -3.52 11.93
C GLY A 43 42.08 -3.20 10.69
N PHE A 44 40.80 -3.60 10.68
CA PHE A 44 39.88 -3.26 9.59
C PHE A 44 39.66 -1.74 9.46
N ALA A 45 39.53 -1.03 10.58
CA ALA A 45 39.31 0.42 10.58
C ALA A 45 40.55 1.22 10.13
N ILE A 46 41.76 0.76 10.46
CA ILE A 46 43.01 1.46 10.11
C ILE A 46 43.47 1.14 8.68
N PHE A 47 43.29 -0.10 8.22
CA PHE A 47 43.80 -0.56 6.93
C PHE A 47 42.72 -0.74 5.86
N GLY A 48 41.43 -0.65 6.21
CA GLY A 48 40.31 -0.72 5.29
C GLY A 48 40.11 0.58 4.53
N ASN A 49 40.84 0.76 3.43
CA ASN A 49 40.59 1.83 2.47
C ASN A 49 39.55 1.36 1.45
N ASP A 50 38.26 1.55 1.77
CA ASP A 50 37.16 1.41 0.81
C ASP A 50 36.53 2.79 0.54
N PRO A 51 36.94 3.49 -0.54
CA PRO A 51 36.42 4.81 -0.87
C PRO A 51 34.93 4.81 -1.23
N MET A 52 34.29 3.65 -1.37
CA MET A 52 32.85 3.48 -1.69
C MET A 52 32.16 2.58 -0.67
N GLY A 53 32.63 2.59 0.59
CA GLY A 53 32.14 1.74 1.66
C GLY A 53 30.63 1.91 1.94
N GLY A 54 29.80 1.13 1.25
CA GLY A 54 28.38 0.94 1.54
C GLY A 54 27.39 1.46 0.48
N GLU A 55 27.84 2.13 -0.58
CA GLU A 55 26.93 2.62 -1.62
C GLU A 55 26.87 1.67 -2.83
N PRO A 56 25.68 1.18 -3.25
CA PRO A 56 25.56 0.34 -4.43
C PRO A 56 25.80 1.16 -5.71
N VAL A 57 26.94 0.95 -6.37
CA VAL A 57 27.26 1.57 -7.67
C VAL A 57 27.02 0.61 -8.83
N ALA A 58 26.11 0.99 -9.74
CA ALA A 58 25.90 0.34 -11.02
C ALA A 58 26.64 1.09 -12.13
N ARG A 59 27.54 0.42 -12.85
CA ARG A 59 28.23 0.97 -14.03
C ARG A 59 27.48 0.54 -15.29
N ILE A 60 26.88 1.50 -16.00
CA ILE A 60 26.21 1.27 -17.29
C ILE A 60 27.13 1.74 -18.41
N ALA A 61 27.49 0.83 -19.32
CA ALA A 61 28.23 1.18 -20.54
C ALA A 61 27.25 1.77 -21.58
N LEU A 62 27.32 3.08 -21.81
CA LEU A 62 26.55 3.73 -22.86
C LEU A 62 27.22 3.49 -24.22
N LYS A 63 26.51 2.79 -25.12
CA LYS A 63 26.88 2.69 -26.54
C LYS A 63 26.44 3.99 -27.24
N PRO A 64 27.34 4.75 -27.90
CA PRO A 64 26.95 5.97 -28.59
C PRO A 64 25.96 5.67 -29.73
N PRO A 65 24.89 6.47 -29.89
CA PRO A 65 23.99 6.32 -31.03
C PRO A 65 24.70 6.77 -32.33
N ALA A 66 24.52 5.99 -33.39
CA ALA A 66 24.99 6.33 -34.72
C ALA A 66 24.22 7.56 -35.29
N PRO A 67 24.85 8.40 -36.11
CA PRO A 67 24.22 9.61 -36.63
C PRO A 67 23.10 9.28 -37.62
N SER A 68 21.99 10.01 -37.49
CA SER A 68 20.82 9.96 -38.37
C SER A 68 21.15 10.62 -39.72
N GLU A 69 20.89 9.92 -40.82
CA GLU A 69 20.93 10.51 -42.17
C GLU A 69 19.74 11.45 -42.39
N GLU A 70 20.02 12.72 -42.61
CA GLU A 70 19.08 13.73 -43.12
C GLU A 70 18.64 13.37 -44.55
N LYS A 71 17.33 13.46 -44.82
CA LYS A 71 16.80 13.63 -46.19
C LYS A 71 16.09 14.98 -46.30
N PRO A 72 16.28 15.74 -47.40
CA PRO A 72 15.82 17.12 -47.51
C PRO A 72 14.31 17.24 -47.79
N PRO A 73 13.70 18.43 -47.58
CA PRO A 73 12.27 18.64 -47.72
C PRO A 73 11.84 18.78 -49.18
N VAL A 74 10.73 18.12 -49.54
CA VAL A 74 10.09 18.27 -50.85
C VAL A 74 9.22 19.53 -50.87
N GLU A 75 9.58 20.43 -51.77
CA GLU A 75 8.91 21.67 -52.14
C GLU A 75 7.62 21.37 -52.93
N VAL A 76 6.46 21.88 -52.48
CA VAL A 76 5.21 21.81 -53.25
C VAL A 76 4.74 23.22 -53.63
N LYS A 77 4.75 23.45 -54.94
CA LYS A 77 4.39 24.68 -55.65
C LYS A 77 2.94 25.11 -55.40
N ARG A 78 2.77 26.43 -55.23
CA ARG A 78 1.50 27.15 -55.07
C ARG A 78 0.89 27.44 -56.46
N GLY A 79 -0.26 26.85 -56.77
CA GLY A 79 -1.11 27.18 -57.93
C GLY A 79 -2.22 28.17 -57.56
N PRO A 80 -2.73 28.98 -58.51
CA PRO A 80 -3.39 30.25 -58.21
C PRO A 80 -4.85 30.13 -57.74
N ALA A 81 -5.23 31.09 -56.90
CA ALA A 81 -6.56 31.31 -56.35
C ALA A 81 -7.58 31.71 -57.44
N LYS A 82 -8.78 31.12 -57.38
CA LYS A 82 -9.97 31.63 -58.06
C LYS A 82 -10.99 32.06 -57.02
N ALA A 83 -11.59 33.22 -57.28
CA ALA A 83 -12.38 34.03 -56.37
C ALA A 83 -13.69 33.38 -55.93
N ALA A 84 -14.14 33.85 -54.76
CA ALA A 84 -15.26 33.39 -53.97
C ALA A 84 -16.64 33.57 -54.63
N GLU A 85 -17.55 32.65 -54.28
CA GLU A 85 -19.00 32.85 -54.34
C GLU A 85 -19.56 32.59 -52.93
N LYS A 86 -20.44 33.49 -52.47
CA LYS A 86 -20.91 33.60 -51.08
C LYS A 86 -22.32 32.99 -50.92
N ALA A 87 -22.41 32.01 -50.02
CA ALA A 87 -23.50 31.70 -49.06
C ALA A 87 -24.88 31.21 -49.61
N PRO A 88 -25.65 30.39 -48.87
CA PRO A 88 -26.06 30.69 -47.49
C PRO A 88 -25.70 29.64 -46.44
N GLU A 89 -25.49 30.13 -45.22
CA GLU A 89 -25.49 29.36 -43.98
C GLU A 89 -26.88 28.72 -43.75
N VAL A 90 -26.88 27.42 -43.45
CA VAL A 90 -27.92 26.75 -42.68
C VAL A 90 -27.20 25.99 -41.56
N GLY A 91 -27.62 26.26 -40.33
CA GLY A 91 -26.82 26.09 -39.13
C GLY A 91 -26.63 24.66 -38.59
N GLY A 92 -25.71 24.57 -37.62
CA GLY A 92 -25.89 23.72 -36.44
C GLY A 92 -25.20 22.35 -36.40
N GLN A 93 -24.25 22.00 -37.28
CA GLN A 93 -23.54 20.72 -37.18
C GLN A 93 -22.03 20.85 -37.44
N LYS A 94 -21.21 20.49 -36.44
CA LYS A 94 -19.75 20.34 -36.59
C LYS A 94 -19.47 18.93 -37.11
N THR A 95 -19.05 18.85 -38.37
CA THR A 95 -18.49 17.62 -38.97
C THR A 95 -17.00 17.58 -38.69
N ILE A 96 -16.52 16.52 -38.03
CA ILE A 96 -15.08 16.28 -37.85
C ILE A 96 -14.67 15.19 -38.85
N THR A 97 -13.75 15.53 -39.75
CA THR A 97 -13.13 14.58 -40.67
C THR A 97 -11.95 13.90 -39.97
N ILE A 98 -12.07 12.60 -39.71
CA ILE A 98 -10.98 11.80 -39.16
C ILE A 98 -10.23 11.16 -40.32
N ILE A 99 -8.91 11.37 -40.34
CA ILE A 99 -7.99 10.74 -41.29
C ILE A 99 -7.25 9.64 -40.52
N ASP A 100 -7.45 8.38 -40.92
CA ASP A 100 -6.72 7.24 -40.37
C ASP A 100 -5.24 7.30 -40.79
N GLY A 101 -4.34 7.44 -39.80
CA GLY A 101 -2.90 7.58 -40.00
C GLY A 101 -2.18 6.35 -40.54
N SER A 102 -2.85 5.21 -40.70
CA SER A 102 -2.28 3.99 -41.29
C SER A 102 -2.79 3.68 -42.70
N SER A 103 -3.98 4.17 -43.08
CA SER A 103 -4.62 3.84 -44.37
C SER A 103 -5.00 5.05 -45.23
N GLY A 104 -4.92 6.28 -44.71
CA GLY A 104 -5.23 7.51 -45.45
C GLY A 104 -6.70 7.71 -45.80
N ALA A 105 -7.61 6.83 -45.37
CA ALA A 105 -9.03 6.96 -45.62
C ALA A 105 -9.66 8.08 -44.76
N ARG A 106 -10.51 8.90 -45.39
CA ARG A 106 -11.25 9.98 -44.73
C ARG A 106 -12.66 9.51 -44.37
N ARG A 107 -13.08 9.76 -43.13
CA ARG A 107 -14.47 9.57 -42.71
C ARG A 107 -14.97 10.81 -41.97
N ASP A 108 -16.16 11.24 -42.35
CA ASP A 108 -16.85 12.40 -41.78
C ASP A 108 -17.85 11.93 -40.72
N VAL A 109 -17.73 12.46 -39.50
CA VAL A 109 -18.65 12.17 -38.39
C VAL A 109 -19.29 13.48 -37.93
N VAL A 110 -20.63 13.47 -37.88
CA VAL A 110 -21.45 14.62 -37.47
C VAL A 110 -21.73 14.52 -35.97
N VAL A 111 -21.30 15.51 -35.19
CA VAL A 111 -21.62 15.62 -33.75
C VAL A 111 -22.70 16.68 -33.56
N SER A 112 -23.84 16.28 -33.00
CA SER A 112 -24.93 17.21 -32.65
C SER A 112 -24.66 17.83 -31.28
N SER A 113 -24.73 19.16 -31.20
CA SER A 113 -24.53 19.95 -29.98
C SER A 113 -25.87 20.50 -29.50
N ASP A 114 -26.45 19.91 -28.45
CA ASP A 114 -27.50 20.54 -27.66
C ASP A 114 -26.99 20.75 -26.22
N GLY A 115 -26.92 22.02 -25.81
CA GLY A 115 -26.81 22.43 -24.41
C GLY A 115 -25.53 23.17 -24.00
N ALA A 116 -25.26 24.35 -24.57
CA ALA A 116 -24.66 25.47 -23.83
C ALA A 116 -25.84 26.36 -23.37
N GLU A 117 -25.94 26.86 -22.14
CA GLU A 117 -25.11 27.93 -21.59
C GLU A 117 -25.07 27.88 -20.05
N ASN A 118 -23.86 27.93 -19.48
CA ASN A 118 -23.49 29.04 -18.60
C ASN A 118 -21.96 29.12 -18.43
N ALA A 119 -21.49 30.32 -18.76
CA ALA A 119 -20.18 30.94 -18.61
C ALA A 119 -19.04 30.22 -17.85
N SER A 120 -17.93 30.06 -18.59
CA SER A 120 -16.52 30.22 -18.20
C SER A 120 -16.18 30.46 -16.72
N GLU A 121 -15.63 29.42 -16.09
CA GLU A 121 -14.68 29.49 -14.97
C GLU A 121 -13.42 28.66 -15.31
N PRO A 122 -12.23 29.04 -14.83
CA PRO A 122 -10.97 28.37 -15.20
C PRO A 122 -10.97 26.91 -14.75
N ALA A 123 -10.30 26.04 -15.49
CA ALA A 123 -10.20 24.60 -15.23
C ALA A 123 -9.72 24.32 -13.79
N GLY A 124 -10.67 24.14 -12.88
CA GLY A 124 -10.47 23.86 -11.47
C GLY A 124 -11.57 22.92 -10.98
N SER A 125 -11.16 21.72 -10.54
CA SER A 125 -11.98 20.76 -9.78
C SER A 125 -13.37 20.45 -10.34
N ALA A 126 -13.44 19.63 -11.40
CA ALA A 126 -14.66 18.88 -11.68
C ALA A 126 -14.96 17.97 -10.47
N ALA A 127 -15.99 18.31 -9.70
CA ALA A 127 -16.43 17.54 -8.54
C ALA A 127 -16.72 16.10 -8.97
N VAL A 128 -16.10 15.12 -8.30
CA VAL A 128 -16.34 13.70 -8.58
C VAL A 128 -17.81 13.38 -8.26
N PRO A 129 -18.59 12.82 -9.21
CA PRO A 129 -19.98 12.43 -8.93
C PRO A 129 -20.04 11.38 -7.82
N VAL A 130 -21.16 11.30 -7.11
CA VAL A 130 -21.41 10.27 -6.09
C VAL A 130 -21.33 8.89 -6.76
N MET A 131 -20.40 8.05 -6.33
CA MET A 131 -20.16 6.74 -6.93
C MET A 131 -21.33 5.78 -6.64
N ALA A 132 -21.62 4.92 -7.62
CA ALA A 132 -22.58 3.85 -7.43
C ALA A 132 -22.17 2.94 -6.26
N GLY A 133 -23.14 2.63 -5.40
CA GLY A 133 -22.94 1.83 -4.19
C GLY A 133 -22.35 2.58 -3.00
N SER A 134 -21.99 3.86 -3.10
CA SER A 134 -21.72 4.70 -1.93
C SER A 134 -23.03 5.17 -1.29
N ASN A 135 -23.06 5.32 0.03
CA ASN A 135 -24.23 5.82 0.76
C ASN A 135 -24.17 7.36 0.82
N PRO A 136 -25.11 8.09 0.19
CA PRO A 136 -25.11 9.55 0.19
C PRO A 136 -25.18 10.17 1.59
N LYS A 137 -25.77 9.46 2.58
CA LYS A 137 -25.83 9.93 3.98
C LYS A 137 -24.45 9.99 4.65
N LEU A 138 -23.49 9.22 4.13
CA LEU A 138 -22.12 9.19 4.64
C LEU A 138 -21.20 10.11 3.86
N LEU A 139 -21.76 11.04 3.08
CA LEU A 139 -21.00 11.99 2.27
C LEU A 139 -21.40 13.42 2.62
N GLU A 140 -20.40 14.27 2.75
CA GLU A 140 -20.57 15.72 2.84
C GLU A 140 -19.83 16.42 1.69
N LYS A 141 -20.34 17.58 1.27
CA LYS A 141 -19.67 18.40 0.27
C LYS A 141 -18.54 19.17 0.92
N ALA A 142 -17.31 18.96 0.45
CA ALA A 142 -16.13 19.73 0.80
C ALA A 142 -15.58 20.48 -0.43
N ARG A 143 -14.50 21.25 -0.20
CA ARG A 143 -13.82 22.07 -1.21
C ARG A 143 -13.47 21.29 -2.50
N TYR A 144 -13.02 20.05 -2.36
CA TYR A 144 -12.49 19.22 -3.46
C TYR A 144 -13.49 18.16 -3.98
N GLY A 145 -14.72 18.14 -3.47
CA GLY A 145 -15.73 17.13 -3.81
C GLY A 145 -16.37 16.51 -2.57
N MET A 146 -16.97 15.34 -2.75
CA MET A 146 -17.63 14.61 -1.67
C MET A 146 -16.61 13.86 -0.82
N VAL A 147 -16.64 14.07 0.50
CA VAL A 147 -15.76 13.42 1.47
C VAL A 147 -16.60 12.66 2.50
N PRO A 148 -16.05 11.64 3.17
CA PRO A 148 -16.81 10.84 4.12
C PRO A 148 -17.15 11.61 5.40
N ILE A 149 -18.34 11.38 5.93
CA ILE A 149 -18.80 11.87 7.22
C ILE A 149 -19.47 10.73 8.00
N ALA A 150 -19.37 10.77 9.33
CA ALA A 150 -20.22 9.96 10.19
C ALA A 150 -21.53 10.73 10.46
N ALA A 151 -22.67 10.13 10.11
CA ALA A 151 -23.98 10.76 10.25
C ALA A 151 -25.03 9.75 10.69
N ASP A 152 -26.05 10.19 11.43
CA ASP A 152 -27.17 9.35 11.91
C ASP A 152 -26.73 8.08 12.66
N GLY A 153 -25.62 8.15 13.41
CA GLY A 153 -25.04 7.00 14.12
C GLY A 153 -24.33 5.99 13.22
N MET A 154 -24.33 6.20 11.90
CA MET A 154 -23.65 5.38 10.92
C MET A 154 -22.24 5.91 10.68
N LYS A 155 -21.26 5.01 10.65
CA LYS A 155 -19.86 5.32 10.34
C LYS A 155 -19.44 4.63 9.04
N PRO A 156 -18.63 5.27 8.18
CA PRO A 156 -18.04 4.64 7.00
C PRO A 156 -17.37 3.30 7.30
N VAL A 157 -16.59 3.21 8.40
CA VAL A 157 -15.93 1.96 8.80
C VAL A 157 -16.90 0.79 8.99
N SER A 158 -18.10 1.02 9.51
CA SER A 158 -19.12 -0.02 9.69
C SER A 158 -19.99 -0.23 8.46
N ALA A 159 -20.30 0.83 7.71
CA ALA A 159 -21.21 0.77 6.57
C ALA A 159 -20.57 0.13 5.34
N TYR A 160 -19.25 0.24 5.21
CA TYR A 160 -18.49 -0.31 4.09
C TYR A 160 -17.62 -1.52 4.49
N ALA A 161 -17.68 -1.97 5.74
CA ALA A 161 -17.00 -3.18 6.18
C ALA A 161 -17.45 -4.39 5.37
N ALA A 162 -16.48 -5.21 4.95
CA ALA A 162 -16.79 -6.49 4.33
C ALA A 162 -16.99 -7.59 5.41
N GLY A 163 -17.51 -8.73 4.97
CA GLY A 163 -17.82 -9.87 5.83
C GLY A 163 -19.17 -9.77 6.53
N SER A 164 -19.76 -10.93 6.78
CA SER A 164 -21.00 -11.13 7.51
C SER A 164 -20.77 -11.22 9.01
N ASP A 165 -21.83 -11.03 9.80
CA ASP A 165 -21.77 -11.20 11.26
C ASP A 165 -21.37 -12.63 11.65
N ALA A 166 -21.78 -13.63 10.86
CA ALA A 166 -21.40 -15.02 11.07
C ALA A 166 -19.89 -15.24 10.84
N GLU A 167 -19.31 -14.64 9.80
CA GLU A 167 -17.88 -14.69 9.53
C GLU A 167 -17.08 -13.99 10.64
N ARG A 168 -17.53 -12.81 11.10
CA ARG A 168 -16.94 -12.11 12.24
C ARG A 168 -16.98 -12.97 13.51
N ALA A 169 -18.14 -13.56 13.84
CA ALA A 169 -18.29 -14.42 15.01
C ALA A 169 -17.40 -15.69 14.94
N ARG A 170 -17.19 -16.24 13.74
CA ARG A 170 -16.26 -17.35 13.52
C ARG A 170 -14.81 -16.89 13.69
N ALA A 171 -14.42 -15.75 13.12
CA ALA A 171 -13.07 -15.20 13.22
C ALA A 171 -12.64 -14.92 14.67
N MET A 172 -13.59 -14.65 15.57
CA MET A 172 -13.29 -14.52 17.01
C MET A 172 -12.87 -15.85 17.67
N LYS A 173 -13.26 -17.00 17.11
CA LYS A 173 -13.06 -18.33 17.71
C LYS A 173 -11.89 -19.12 17.13
N ILE A 174 -11.41 -18.77 15.94
CA ILE A 174 -10.31 -19.46 15.25
C ILE A 174 -9.22 -18.46 14.84
N PRO A 175 -7.97 -18.89 14.63
CA PRO A 175 -6.92 -18.03 14.09
C PRO A 175 -7.37 -17.34 12.79
N SER A 176 -7.14 -16.04 12.67
CA SER A 176 -7.57 -15.24 11.52
C SER A 176 -6.47 -14.36 10.97
N ILE A 177 -6.34 -14.28 9.65
CA ILE A 177 -5.37 -13.42 8.97
C ILE A 177 -6.13 -12.39 8.15
N ALA A 178 -5.70 -11.12 8.21
CA ALA A 178 -6.06 -10.12 7.22
C ALA A 178 -4.88 -9.84 6.29
N ILE A 179 -5.17 -9.63 5.00
CA ILE A 179 -4.18 -9.18 4.02
C ILE A 179 -4.66 -7.88 3.40
N VAL A 180 -3.77 -6.88 3.37
CA VAL A 180 -3.98 -5.62 2.67
C VAL A 180 -3.06 -5.56 1.46
N ILE A 181 -3.62 -5.35 0.27
CA ILE A 181 -2.83 -5.10 -0.94
C ILE A 181 -2.83 -3.59 -1.21
N GLY A 182 -1.65 -3.00 -1.25
CA GLY A 182 -1.43 -1.60 -1.57
C GLY A 182 -0.94 -1.34 -2.99
N GLY A 183 -0.91 -0.07 -3.37
CA GLY A 183 -0.42 0.43 -4.64
C GLY A 183 -1.43 0.33 -5.79
N LEU A 184 -2.70 0.05 -5.50
CA LEU A 184 -3.74 -0.05 -6.54
C LEU A 184 -4.07 1.34 -7.09
N GLY A 185 -4.28 1.45 -8.40
CA GLY A 185 -4.57 2.71 -9.09
C GLY A 185 -3.45 3.21 -10.02
N VAL A 186 -2.18 2.90 -9.72
CA VAL A 186 -1.02 3.33 -10.55
C VAL A 186 -0.97 2.60 -11.90
N GLY A 187 -1.51 1.37 -11.98
CA GLY A 187 -1.62 0.61 -13.22
C GLY A 187 -2.97 -0.09 -13.35
N ALA A 188 -3.76 0.28 -14.37
CA ALA A 188 -5.12 -0.23 -14.55
C ALA A 188 -5.19 -1.76 -14.71
N ALA A 189 -4.23 -2.35 -15.45
CA ALA A 189 -4.15 -3.79 -15.66
C ALA A 189 -3.86 -4.54 -14.34
N LYS A 190 -2.80 -4.14 -13.62
CA LYS A 190 -2.42 -4.74 -12.32
C LYS A 190 -3.53 -4.60 -11.28
N THR A 191 -4.18 -3.43 -11.25
CA THR A 191 -5.30 -3.15 -10.34
C THR A 191 -6.50 -4.05 -10.65
N THR A 192 -6.83 -4.20 -11.93
CA THR A 192 -7.94 -5.09 -12.35
C THR A 192 -7.60 -6.55 -12.06
N GLU A 193 -6.37 -6.97 -12.28
CA GLU A 193 -5.91 -8.32 -11.95
C GLU A 193 -6.04 -8.62 -10.45
N ALA A 194 -5.61 -7.70 -9.59
CA ALA A 194 -5.79 -7.83 -8.14
C ALA A 194 -7.26 -8.01 -7.76
N ILE A 195 -8.15 -7.15 -8.29
CA ILE A 195 -9.60 -7.20 -8.03
C ILE A 195 -10.23 -8.52 -8.50
N MET A 196 -9.76 -9.10 -9.61
CA MET A 196 -10.38 -10.29 -10.19
C MET A 196 -9.83 -11.61 -9.63
N LYS A 197 -8.56 -11.65 -9.21
CA LYS A 197 -7.89 -12.87 -8.78
C LYS A 197 -7.89 -13.09 -7.27
N LEU A 198 -7.88 -12.02 -6.48
CA LEU A 198 -7.84 -12.14 -5.02
C LEU A 198 -9.25 -12.45 -4.49
N PRO A 199 -9.36 -13.25 -3.42
CA PRO A 199 -10.65 -13.49 -2.79
C PRO A 199 -11.15 -12.22 -2.10
N ALA A 200 -12.47 -12.06 -2.02
CA ALA A 200 -13.14 -10.87 -1.45
C ALA A 200 -12.70 -10.51 -0.02
N ALA A 201 -12.20 -11.49 0.75
CA ALA A 201 -11.66 -11.25 2.09
C ALA A 201 -10.36 -10.43 2.10
N VAL A 202 -9.64 -10.32 0.99
CA VAL A 202 -8.46 -9.46 0.87
C VAL A 202 -8.91 -8.01 0.77
N THR A 203 -8.33 -7.16 1.61
CA THR A 203 -8.60 -5.71 1.63
C THR A 203 -7.71 -5.00 0.61
N LEU A 204 -8.27 -4.06 -0.15
CA LEU A 204 -7.59 -3.39 -1.25
C LEU A 204 -7.41 -1.91 -0.96
N ALA A 205 -6.18 -1.43 -0.98
CA ALA A 205 -5.82 -0.05 -0.67
C ALA A 205 -5.43 0.70 -1.95
N PHE A 206 -6.18 1.76 -2.28
CA PHE A 206 -6.06 2.49 -3.54
C PHE A 206 -5.37 3.84 -3.36
N THR A 207 -4.47 4.16 -4.28
CA THR A 207 -3.82 5.47 -4.36
C THR A 207 -4.80 6.52 -4.91
N PRO A 208 -4.61 7.81 -4.57
CA PRO A 208 -5.51 8.89 -4.98
C PRO A 208 -5.23 9.39 -6.41
N TYR A 209 -4.14 8.90 -7.02
CA TYR A 209 -3.58 9.40 -8.28
C TYR A 209 -3.87 8.52 -9.51
N GLY A 210 -4.61 7.42 -9.34
CA GLY A 210 -5.04 6.61 -10.48
C GLY A 210 -5.83 7.44 -11.50
N SER A 211 -5.82 7.04 -12.77
CA SER A 211 -6.51 7.79 -13.83
C SER A 211 -8.03 7.87 -13.63
N ASP A 212 -8.62 6.81 -13.06
CA ASP A 212 -10.04 6.75 -12.69
C ASP A 212 -10.20 5.83 -11.46
N PRO A 213 -9.84 6.33 -10.26
CA PRO A 213 -9.83 5.51 -9.05
C PRO A 213 -11.25 5.16 -8.62
N GLY A 214 -12.24 6.02 -8.93
CA GLY A 214 -13.65 5.77 -8.66
C GLY A 214 -14.15 4.50 -9.35
N LYS A 215 -13.98 4.35 -10.67
CA LYS A 215 -14.44 3.13 -11.37
C LYS A 215 -13.75 1.86 -10.88
N LEU A 216 -12.48 1.95 -10.50
CA LEU A 216 -11.73 0.80 -9.98
C LEU A 216 -12.24 0.37 -8.60
N VAL A 217 -12.54 1.34 -7.73
CA VAL A 217 -13.12 1.09 -6.40
C VAL A 217 -14.55 0.56 -6.51
N GLU A 218 -15.36 1.09 -7.43
CA GLU A 218 -16.70 0.55 -7.72
C GLU A 218 -16.63 -0.93 -8.10
N ARG A 219 -15.70 -1.29 -8.99
CA ARG A 219 -15.47 -2.69 -9.38
C ARG A 219 -15.00 -3.55 -8.21
N ALA A 220 -14.05 -3.06 -7.40
CA ALA A 220 -13.57 -3.78 -6.22
C ALA A 220 -14.72 -4.08 -5.25
N ARG A 221 -15.60 -3.11 -5.00
CA ARG A 221 -16.76 -3.28 -4.12
C ARG A 221 -17.83 -4.17 -4.72
N ALA A 222 -18.02 -4.14 -6.05
CA ALA A 222 -18.88 -5.11 -6.74
C ALA A 222 -18.39 -6.55 -6.55
N GLN A 223 -17.08 -6.76 -6.45
CA GLN A 223 -16.44 -8.03 -6.08
C GLN A 223 -16.34 -8.25 -4.55
N ARG A 224 -17.04 -7.42 -3.76
CA ARG A 224 -17.15 -7.53 -2.29
C ARG A 224 -15.85 -7.29 -1.52
N HIS A 225 -14.83 -6.72 -2.15
CA HIS A 225 -13.62 -6.30 -1.44
C HIS A 225 -13.90 -5.12 -0.51
N GLU A 226 -13.26 -5.15 0.64
CA GLU A 226 -13.09 -3.99 1.50
C GLU A 226 -12.03 -3.05 0.89
N VAL A 227 -12.26 -1.74 1.00
CA VAL A 227 -11.43 -0.72 0.34
C VAL A 227 -10.86 0.28 1.35
N LEU A 228 -9.58 0.64 1.18
CA LEU A 228 -8.90 1.71 1.91
C LEU A 228 -8.44 2.80 0.95
N LEU A 229 -8.38 4.04 1.45
CA LEU A 229 -7.67 5.13 0.80
C LEU A 229 -6.21 5.15 1.27
N GLN A 230 -5.28 4.90 0.35
CA GLN A 230 -3.86 5.06 0.64
C GLN A 230 -3.46 6.52 0.52
N VAL A 231 -2.92 7.06 1.59
CA VAL A 231 -2.57 8.47 1.71
C VAL A 231 -1.05 8.63 1.59
N PRO A 232 -0.57 9.31 0.54
CA PRO A 232 0.83 9.71 0.36
C PRO A 232 1.36 10.47 1.58
N MET A 233 2.41 9.95 2.21
CA MET A 233 3.01 10.53 3.42
C MET A 233 4.54 10.61 3.29
N GLU A 234 5.13 11.63 3.91
CA GLU A 234 6.57 11.94 3.81
C GLU A 234 7.48 10.80 4.28
N PRO A 235 8.35 10.24 3.41
CA PRO A 235 9.44 9.35 3.80
C PRO A 235 10.66 10.15 4.32
N PHE A 236 11.74 9.46 4.72
CA PHE A 236 12.95 10.15 5.22
C PHE A 236 13.78 10.82 4.12
N ASP A 237 13.73 10.29 2.90
CA ASP A 237 14.44 10.72 1.70
C ASP A 237 13.61 11.68 0.84
N TYR A 238 12.58 12.33 1.40
CA TYR A 238 11.85 13.39 0.71
C TYR A 238 12.73 14.64 0.54
N PRO A 239 12.77 15.31 -0.63
CA PRO A 239 11.90 15.11 -1.79
C PRO A 239 12.47 14.18 -2.89
N ASP A 240 13.63 13.55 -2.71
CA ASP A 240 14.24 12.67 -3.71
C ASP A 240 13.33 11.47 -4.04
N ASN A 241 12.56 11.02 -3.05
CA ASN A 241 11.51 10.02 -3.18
C ASN A 241 10.14 10.63 -2.85
N ASP A 242 9.51 11.25 -3.86
CA ASP A 242 8.22 11.93 -3.71
C ASP A 242 7.04 10.96 -3.99
N PRO A 243 6.20 10.65 -2.97
CA PRO A 243 5.02 9.81 -3.15
C PRO A 243 3.88 10.49 -3.96
N GLY A 244 3.97 11.80 -4.20
CA GLY A 244 3.09 12.56 -5.08
C GLY A 244 2.83 14.01 -4.64
N PRO A 245 2.15 14.81 -5.47
CA PRO A 245 2.04 16.26 -5.28
C PRO A 245 1.26 16.71 -4.03
N GLN A 246 0.45 15.82 -3.45
CA GLN A 246 -0.36 16.09 -2.26
C GLN A 246 0.17 15.32 -1.03
N THR A 247 1.46 15.00 -1.00
CA THR A 247 2.09 14.31 0.14
C THR A 247 1.91 15.08 1.44
N LEU A 248 1.47 14.38 2.48
CA LEU A 248 1.40 14.90 3.85
C LEU A 248 2.83 15.04 4.40
N LEU A 249 3.17 16.22 4.93
CA LEU A 249 4.53 16.55 5.36
C LEU A 249 4.59 16.75 6.88
N ALA A 250 5.58 16.17 7.54
CA ALA A 250 5.78 16.27 8.99
C ALA A 250 6.08 17.71 9.44
N THR A 251 6.62 18.54 8.54
CA THR A 251 6.94 19.96 8.76
C THR A 251 5.81 20.91 8.38
N ALA A 252 4.79 20.45 7.66
CA ALA A 252 3.64 21.27 7.31
C ALA A 252 2.72 21.50 8.52
N SER A 253 1.96 22.60 8.49
CA SER A 253 0.97 22.87 9.52
C SER A 253 -0.16 21.83 9.49
N ALA A 254 -0.89 21.71 10.60
CA ALA A 254 -2.04 20.81 10.68
C ALA A 254 -3.09 21.15 9.60
N GLU A 255 -3.36 22.44 9.37
CA GLU A 255 -4.34 22.92 8.39
C GLU A 255 -3.92 22.56 6.96
N GLN A 256 -2.63 22.69 6.63
CA GLN A 256 -2.11 22.31 5.32
C GLN A 256 -2.26 20.81 5.08
N ASN A 257 -1.87 20.00 6.06
CA ASN A 257 -2.02 18.55 5.96
C ASN A 257 -3.49 18.11 5.88
N LEU A 258 -4.39 18.77 6.62
CA LEU A 258 -5.82 18.48 6.54
C LEU A 258 -6.43 18.90 5.19
N ASP A 259 -6.01 20.01 4.59
CA ASP A 259 -6.45 20.40 3.23
C ASP A 259 -5.98 19.38 2.18
N ARG A 260 -4.73 18.90 2.27
CA ARG A 260 -4.23 17.79 1.43
C ARG A 260 -5.01 16.50 1.65
N LEU A 261 -5.31 16.18 2.91
CA LEU A 261 -6.10 15.00 3.25
C LEU A 261 -7.53 15.09 2.68
N LEU A 262 -8.17 16.24 2.74
CA LEU A 262 -9.47 16.49 2.11
C LEU A 262 -9.44 16.27 0.60
N TRP A 263 -8.36 16.68 -0.06
CA TRP A 263 -8.16 16.41 -1.49
C TRP A 263 -8.07 14.90 -1.77
N HIS A 264 -7.31 14.15 -0.95
CA HIS A 264 -7.22 12.69 -1.07
C HIS A 264 -8.58 12.01 -0.87
N MET A 265 -9.30 12.43 0.17
CA MET A 265 -10.59 11.86 0.54
C MET A 265 -11.68 12.10 -0.50
N SER A 266 -11.55 13.11 -1.35
CA SER A 266 -12.53 13.43 -2.39
C SER A 266 -12.34 12.64 -3.69
N ARG A 267 -11.24 11.90 -3.85
CA ARG A 267 -10.89 11.23 -5.12
C ARG A 267 -11.81 10.07 -5.47
N PHE A 268 -12.33 9.38 -4.47
CA PHE A 268 -13.32 8.31 -4.59
C PHE A 268 -14.04 8.15 -3.25
N GLN A 269 -15.10 7.35 -3.19
CA GLN A 269 -15.87 7.11 -1.96
C GLN A 269 -16.02 5.61 -1.68
N GLY A 270 -16.59 5.26 -0.53
CA GLY A 270 -16.92 3.87 -0.17
C GLY A 270 -15.78 3.06 0.45
N TYR A 271 -14.76 3.72 1.00
CA TYR A 271 -13.68 3.09 1.77
C TYR A 271 -13.99 3.08 3.27
N VAL A 272 -13.44 2.10 3.98
CA VAL A 272 -13.62 1.93 5.44
C VAL A 272 -12.65 2.76 6.27
N GLY A 273 -11.54 3.18 5.66
CA GLY A 273 -10.44 3.82 6.38
C GLY A 273 -9.33 4.34 5.50
N LEU A 274 -8.33 4.90 6.18
CA LEU A 274 -7.10 5.40 5.60
C LEU A 274 -5.97 4.38 5.80
N ALA A 275 -4.99 4.38 4.91
CA ALA A 275 -3.73 3.66 5.04
C ALA A 275 -2.57 4.59 4.69
N ASN A 276 -1.41 4.47 5.33
CA ASN A 276 -0.24 5.19 4.86
C ASN A 276 0.28 4.60 3.53
N PHE A 277 0.82 5.45 2.68
CA PHE A 277 1.67 5.06 1.55
C PHE A 277 3.03 5.70 1.77
N MET A 278 4.04 4.87 2.03
CA MET A 278 5.33 5.29 2.55
C MET A 278 5.15 5.99 3.92
N GLY A 279 5.69 7.19 4.11
CA GLY A 279 5.41 7.96 5.32
C GLY A 279 6.30 7.70 6.51
N ALA A 280 7.43 7.00 6.36
CA ALA A 280 8.26 6.60 7.50
C ALA A 280 8.69 7.76 8.41
N ARG A 281 8.83 8.98 7.87
CA ARG A 281 9.06 10.20 8.65
C ARG A 281 7.76 10.75 9.24
N PHE A 282 6.71 10.83 8.42
CA PHE A 282 5.41 11.36 8.84
C PHE A 282 4.77 10.56 9.98
N VAL A 283 4.70 9.23 9.86
CA VAL A 283 4.03 8.36 10.84
C VAL A 283 4.78 8.27 12.16
N ALA A 284 6.04 8.71 12.21
CA ALA A 284 6.83 8.83 13.44
C ALA A 284 6.67 10.20 14.13
N ALA A 285 6.00 11.17 13.50
CA ALA A 285 5.82 12.52 14.01
C ALA A 285 4.45 12.68 14.68
N ASP A 286 4.40 12.63 16.02
CA ASP A 286 3.17 12.76 16.81
C ASP A 286 2.37 14.02 16.49
N SER A 287 3.03 15.18 16.40
CA SER A 287 2.38 16.46 16.08
C SER A 287 1.71 16.47 14.71
N ALA A 288 2.21 15.69 13.76
CA ALA A 288 1.66 15.59 12.41
C ALA A 288 0.57 14.52 12.30
N MET A 289 0.74 13.38 13.00
CA MET A 289 -0.22 12.27 13.00
C MET A 289 -1.50 12.58 13.77
N GLN A 290 -1.43 13.31 14.89
CA GLN A 290 -2.59 13.58 15.73
C GLN A 290 -3.74 14.28 14.99
N PRO A 291 -3.53 15.39 14.24
CA PRO A 291 -4.61 16.02 13.48
C PRO A 291 -5.26 15.08 12.45
N VAL A 292 -4.46 14.29 11.74
CA VAL A 292 -4.93 13.35 10.70
C VAL A 292 -5.81 12.26 11.31
N LEU A 293 -5.37 11.62 12.38
CA LEU A 293 -6.15 10.58 13.06
C LEU A 293 -7.39 11.14 13.76
N ARG A 294 -7.32 12.35 14.34
CA ARG A 294 -8.50 13.03 14.86
C ARG A 294 -9.55 13.29 13.78
N ASP A 295 -9.13 13.71 12.59
CA ASP A 295 -10.06 13.93 11.48
C ASP A 295 -10.67 12.60 10.98
N ALA A 296 -9.85 11.55 10.84
CA ALA A 296 -10.33 10.20 10.54
C ALA A 296 -11.37 9.70 11.56
N ALA A 297 -11.12 9.92 12.87
CA ALA A 297 -12.05 9.58 13.94
C ALA A 297 -13.41 10.26 13.78
N LYS A 298 -13.38 11.59 13.55
CA LYS A 298 -14.60 12.41 13.36
C LYS A 298 -15.41 11.93 12.17
N ARG A 299 -14.74 11.50 11.11
CA ARG A 299 -15.37 10.98 9.89
C ARG A 299 -15.82 9.52 10.02
N GLY A 300 -15.54 8.86 11.14
CA GLY A 300 -15.88 7.45 11.36
C GLY A 300 -15.09 6.48 10.48
N LEU A 301 -13.83 6.83 10.17
CA LEU A 301 -12.89 6.02 9.40
C LEU A 301 -11.97 5.22 10.33
N ALA A 302 -11.49 4.08 9.84
CA ALA A 302 -10.36 3.36 10.44
C ALA A 302 -9.02 3.90 9.95
N TYR A 303 -7.94 3.51 10.62
CA TYR A 303 -6.57 3.71 10.14
C TYR A 303 -5.80 2.39 10.12
N PHE A 304 -5.15 2.13 9.00
CA PHE A 304 -4.23 1.03 8.80
C PHE A 304 -2.80 1.57 8.70
N ASP A 305 -1.93 1.10 9.60
CA ASP A 305 -0.49 1.32 9.52
C ASP A 305 0.13 0.13 8.78
N ASP A 306 0.81 0.36 7.65
CA ASP A 306 1.43 -0.69 6.87
C ASP A 306 2.66 -1.34 7.55
N GLY A 307 3.04 -0.86 8.73
CA GLY A 307 4.10 -1.45 9.56
C GLY A 307 5.51 -1.19 9.04
N THR A 308 5.68 -0.48 7.92
CA THR A 308 6.99 -0.22 7.31
C THR A 308 7.90 0.66 8.16
N ALA A 309 7.32 1.46 9.07
CA ALA A 309 8.04 2.32 10.00
C ALA A 309 8.01 1.75 11.43
N PRO A 310 9.12 1.17 11.95
CA PRO A 310 9.17 0.61 13.30
C PRO A 310 8.76 1.62 14.38
N ARG A 311 9.17 2.88 14.21
CA ARG A 311 8.93 4.01 15.13
C ARG A 311 7.61 4.74 14.89
N SER A 312 6.67 4.16 14.15
CA SER A 312 5.34 4.75 13.98
C SER A 312 4.67 5.01 15.34
N VAL A 313 4.11 6.20 15.51
CA VAL A 313 3.28 6.58 16.66
C VAL A 313 1.79 6.30 16.42
N GLY A 314 1.44 5.74 15.25
CA GLY A 314 0.06 5.55 14.81
C GLY A 314 -0.81 4.81 15.83
N GLN A 315 -0.29 3.78 16.48
CA GLN A 315 -1.02 3.04 17.51
C GLN A 315 -1.37 3.91 18.73
N ALA A 316 -0.36 4.58 19.31
CA ALA A 316 -0.55 5.43 20.49
C ALA A 316 -1.52 6.58 20.22
N VAL A 317 -1.44 7.20 19.04
CA VAL A 317 -2.36 8.27 18.63
C VAL A 317 -3.77 7.71 18.39
N ALA A 318 -3.91 6.54 17.78
CA ALA A 318 -5.21 5.93 17.53
C ALA A 318 -5.93 5.56 18.84
N GLU A 319 -5.20 5.08 19.85
CA GLU A 319 -5.74 4.85 21.20
C GLU A 319 -6.28 6.14 21.82
N GLY A 320 -5.52 7.24 21.76
CA GLY A 320 -5.94 8.55 22.27
C GLY A 320 -7.08 9.23 21.50
N THR A 321 -7.37 8.77 20.28
CA THR A 321 -8.42 9.34 19.40
C THR A 321 -9.59 8.40 19.15
N ALA A 322 -9.56 7.20 19.73
CA ALA A 322 -10.55 6.12 19.55
C ALA A 322 -10.80 5.72 18.07
N VAL A 323 -9.80 5.92 17.20
CA VAL A 323 -9.83 5.45 15.81
C VAL A 323 -9.66 3.93 15.79
N PRO A 324 -10.51 3.16 15.07
CA PRO A 324 -10.23 1.76 14.80
C PRO A 324 -8.89 1.61 14.08
N PHE A 325 -7.99 0.81 14.66
CA PHE A 325 -6.60 0.73 14.25
C PHE A 325 -6.19 -0.72 13.98
N ALA A 326 -5.38 -0.91 12.94
CA ALA A 326 -4.57 -2.11 12.76
C ALA A 326 -3.21 -1.73 12.22
N ARG A 327 -2.19 -2.47 12.62
CA ARG A 327 -0.84 -2.38 12.07
C ARG A 327 -0.50 -3.69 11.38
N ALA A 328 0.19 -3.64 10.24
CA ALA A 328 0.73 -4.85 9.63
C ALA A 328 1.82 -5.45 10.52
N ASP A 329 1.74 -6.76 10.76
CA ASP A 329 2.78 -7.53 11.44
C ASP A 329 3.95 -7.85 10.50
N LEU A 330 3.66 -7.99 9.20
CA LEU A 330 4.62 -8.47 8.20
C LEU A 330 4.33 -7.93 6.80
N GLY A 331 5.37 -7.45 6.12
CA GLY A 331 5.36 -7.25 4.67
C GLY A 331 5.59 -8.58 3.96
N ILE A 332 4.67 -8.96 3.07
CA ILE A 332 4.65 -10.26 2.39
C ILE A 332 5.64 -10.29 1.22
N ASP A 333 5.81 -9.17 0.52
CA ASP A 333 6.59 -9.10 -0.73
C ASP A 333 7.76 -8.10 -0.66
N THR A 334 8.35 -7.95 0.53
CA THR A 334 9.60 -7.17 0.70
C THR A 334 10.72 -7.69 -0.21
N SER A 335 10.74 -9.01 -0.45
CA SER A 335 11.52 -9.64 -1.51
C SER A 335 10.53 -10.28 -2.50
N PRO A 336 10.44 -9.81 -3.75
CA PRO A 336 9.40 -10.23 -4.69
C PRO A 336 9.74 -11.55 -5.41
N THR A 337 10.18 -12.55 -4.65
CA THR A 337 10.41 -13.92 -5.15
C THR A 337 9.34 -14.87 -4.62
N SER A 338 8.98 -15.89 -5.40
CA SER A 338 7.97 -16.87 -4.96
C SER A 338 8.31 -17.52 -3.63
N ALA A 339 9.59 -17.88 -3.43
CA ALA A 339 10.06 -18.54 -2.23
C ALA A 339 9.99 -17.64 -0.99
N ASP A 340 10.37 -16.36 -1.12
CA ASP A 340 10.32 -15.41 -0.01
C ASP A 340 8.87 -15.06 0.36
N ILE A 341 8.00 -14.89 -0.65
CA ILE A 341 6.57 -14.65 -0.44
C ILE A 341 5.92 -15.84 0.28
N ASP A 342 6.18 -17.07 -0.16
CA ASP A 342 5.64 -18.26 0.49
C ASP A 342 6.12 -18.40 1.94
N LYS A 343 7.40 -18.07 2.20
CA LYS A 343 7.97 -18.04 3.54
C LYS A 343 7.31 -16.96 4.41
N ALA A 344 7.07 -15.78 3.87
CA ALA A 344 6.37 -14.70 4.57
C ALA A 344 4.92 -15.10 4.91
N LEU A 345 4.21 -15.74 3.98
CA LEU A 345 2.85 -16.25 4.21
C LEU A 345 2.81 -17.34 5.30
N ALA A 346 3.79 -18.26 5.31
CA ALA A 346 3.91 -19.26 6.38
C ALA A 346 4.23 -18.63 7.75
N ARG A 347 5.06 -17.57 7.77
CA ARG A 347 5.34 -16.81 8.99
C ARG A 347 4.09 -16.08 9.49
N LEU A 348 3.32 -15.47 8.59
CA LEU A 348 2.06 -14.81 8.92
C LEU A 348 1.04 -15.80 9.51
N GLU A 349 1.00 -17.02 8.98
CA GLU A 349 0.20 -18.11 9.55
C GLU A 349 0.63 -18.49 10.97
N SER A 350 1.93 -18.59 11.20
CA SER A 350 2.47 -18.90 12.53
C SER A 350 2.09 -17.81 13.55
N LEU A 351 2.24 -16.54 13.17
CA LEU A 351 1.83 -15.40 13.99
C LEU A 351 0.34 -15.44 14.34
N ALA A 352 -0.53 -15.75 13.36
CA ALA A 352 -1.96 -15.84 13.60
C ALA A 352 -2.34 -17.00 14.53
N ARG A 353 -1.61 -18.12 14.49
CA ARG A 353 -1.81 -19.24 15.41
C ARG A 353 -1.36 -18.91 16.83
N GLU A 354 -0.24 -18.21 16.96
CA GLU A 354 0.32 -17.82 18.26
C GLU A 354 -0.53 -16.76 18.96
N ARG A 355 -1.01 -15.75 18.22
CA ARG A 355 -1.70 -14.57 18.77
C ARG A 355 -3.21 -14.60 18.57
N GLY A 356 -3.73 -15.57 17.83
CA GLY A 356 -5.11 -15.62 17.38
C GLY A 356 -5.39 -14.76 16.14
N TYR A 357 -4.57 -13.75 15.83
CA TYR A 357 -4.68 -12.99 14.59
C TYR A 357 -3.33 -12.49 14.08
N ALA A 358 -3.25 -12.19 12.78
CA ALA A 358 -2.14 -11.45 12.19
C ALA A 358 -2.59 -10.64 10.97
N VAL A 359 -1.86 -9.57 10.65
CA VAL A 359 -2.12 -8.71 9.50
C VAL A 359 -0.90 -8.65 8.60
N GLY A 360 -1.07 -9.04 7.33
CA GLY A 360 -0.05 -8.92 6.31
C GLY A 360 -0.31 -7.74 5.37
N THR A 361 0.75 -7.12 4.87
CA THR A 361 0.68 -6.12 3.79
C THR A 361 1.48 -6.59 2.58
N ALA A 362 1.01 -6.29 1.37
CA ALA A 362 1.75 -6.56 0.14
C ALA A 362 1.47 -5.48 -0.90
N SER A 363 2.29 -5.42 -1.95
CA SER A 363 2.04 -4.58 -3.12
C SER A 363 1.28 -5.35 -4.20
N ALA A 364 0.64 -4.63 -5.13
CA ALA A 364 -0.04 -5.19 -6.30
C ALA A 364 0.93 -5.71 -7.38
N LEU A 365 1.95 -6.49 -6.99
CA LEU A 365 2.85 -7.18 -7.91
C LEU A 365 2.16 -8.45 -8.44
N PRO A 366 2.31 -8.79 -9.74
CA PRO A 366 1.70 -10.00 -10.31
C PRO A 366 2.05 -11.28 -9.54
N ILE A 367 3.32 -11.43 -9.14
CA ILE A 367 3.76 -12.59 -8.36
C ILE A 367 3.11 -12.62 -6.97
N SER A 368 3.03 -11.49 -6.26
CA SER A 368 2.35 -11.38 -4.96
C SER A 368 0.88 -11.79 -5.08
N ILE A 369 0.17 -11.27 -6.09
CA ILE A 369 -1.24 -11.59 -6.33
C ILE A 369 -1.42 -13.10 -6.57
N GLU A 370 -0.58 -13.70 -7.41
CA GLU A 370 -0.64 -15.13 -7.72
C GLU A 370 -0.41 -15.99 -6.47
N ARG A 371 0.68 -15.73 -5.72
CA ARG A 371 1.02 -16.51 -4.52
C ARG A 371 -0.02 -16.35 -3.43
N ILE A 372 -0.49 -15.13 -3.17
CA ILE A 372 -1.53 -14.86 -2.15
C ILE A 372 -2.84 -15.55 -2.54
N ALA A 373 -3.27 -15.47 -3.81
CA ALA A 373 -4.49 -16.12 -4.27
C ALA A 373 -4.41 -17.65 -4.16
N ALA A 374 -3.26 -18.25 -4.49
CA ALA A 374 -3.04 -19.68 -4.34
C ALA A 374 -3.03 -20.11 -2.87
N TRP A 375 -2.30 -19.39 -2.02
CA TRP A 375 -2.22 -19.65 -0.59
C TRP A 375 -3.58 -19.52 0.10
N ALA A 376 -4.36 -18.48 -0.22
CA ALA A 376 -5.66 -18.22 0.38
C ALA A 376 -6.66 -19.38 0.21
N LYS A 377 -6.65 -20.05 -0.95
CA LYS A 377 -7.50 -21.23 -1.23
C LYS A 377 -7.23 -22.42 -0.30
N THR A 378 -6.03 -22.48 0.27
CA THR A 378 -5.59 -23.58 1.12
C THR A 378 -5.60 -23.24 2.61
N LEU A 379 -5.95 -21.99 2.96
CA LEU A 379 -5.82 -21.50 4.33
C LEU A 379 -6.85 -22.11 5.29
N GLU A 380 -8.11 -22.22 4.84
CA GLU A 380 -9.18 -22.77 5.67
C GLU A 380 -8.98 -24.24 6.04
N SER A 381 -8.42 -25.05 5.12
CA SER A 381 -8.11 -26.46 5.41
C SER A 381 -7.00 -26.62 6.44
N ARG A 382 -6.20 -25.57 6.66
CA ARG A 382 -5.22 -25.49 7.76
C ARG A 382 -5.83 -24.96 9.05
N GLY A 383 -7.12 -24.64 9.10
CA GLY A 383 -7.80 -24.14 10.30
C GLY A 383 -7.50 -22.67 10.60
N VAL A 384 -7.10 -21.89 9.59
CA VAL A 384 -6.92 -20.44 9.68
C VAL A 384 -7.89 -19.75 8.72
N MET A 385 -8.49 -18.64 9.13
CA MET A 385 -9.49 -17.94 8.33
C MET A 385 -8.89 -16.67 7.72
N LEU A 386 -9.10 -16.45 6.41
CA LEU A 386 -8.82 -15.16 5.78
C LEU A 386 -10.01 -14.23 6.02
N VAL A 387 -9.75 -13.02 6.52
CA VAL A 387 -10.80 -12.05 6.87
C VAL A 387 -10.47 -10.64 6.36
N PRO A 388 -11.48 -9.78 6.12
CA PRO A 388 -11.27 -8.36 5.87
C PRO A 388 -10.55 -7.66 7.03
N LEU A 389 -9.88 -6.55 6.75
CA LEU A 389 -9.09 -5.83 7.75
C LEU A 389 -9.95 -5.37 8.93
N THR A 390 -11.14 -4.82 8.68
CA THR A 390 -12.04 -4.38 9.76
C THR A 390 -12.42 -5.51 10.72
N THR A 391 -12.49 -6.76 10.25
CA THR A 391 -12.74 -7.93 11.10
C THR A 391 -11.54 -8.22 12.01
N ALA A 392 -10.31 -8.12 11.49
CA ALA A 392 -9.10 -8.28 12.31
C ALA A 392 -8.95 -7.16 13.37
N MET A 393 -9.34 -5.92 13.03
CA MET A 393 -9.34 -4.78 13.98
C MET A 393 -10.24 -5.01 15.20
N LEU A 394 -11.37 -5.71 15.03
CA LEU A 394 -12.26 -6.04 16.15
C LEU A 394 -11.63 -7.03 17.13
N LYS A 395 -10.89 -8.01 16.59
CA LYS A 395 -10.24 -9.05 17.39
C LYS A 395 -9.07 -8.51 18.21
N SER A 396 -8.28 -7.60 17.62
CA SER A 396 -7.18 -6.90 18.31
C SER A 396 -7.62 -6.16 19.57
N LYS A 397 -8.89 -5.75 19.70
CA LYS A 397 -9.41 -5.07 20.91
C LYS A 397 -9.86 -6.03 22.01
N SER A 398 -10.00 -7.31 21.69
CA SER A 398 -10.55 -8.34 22.60
C SER A 398 -9.49 -9.27 23.20
N SER A 399 -8.27 -9.20 22.68
CA SER A 399 -7.08 -9.92 23.17
C SER A 399 -6.23 -8.97 23.98
#